data_AF-A0A923LZ54-F1
#
_entry.id   AF-A0A923LZ54-F1
#
_cell.length_a   1.000
_cell.length_b   1.000
_cell.length_c   1.000
_cell.angle_alpha   90.00
_cell.angle_beta   90.00
_cell.angle_gamma   90.00
#
_symmetry.space_group_name_H-M   'P 1'
#
loop_
_entity.id
_entity.type
_entity.pdbx_description
1 polymer ?
#
loop_
_entity_poly.entity_id
_entity_poly.type
_entity_poly.pdbx_seq_one_letter_code
_entity_poly.pdbx_strand_id
1 'polypeptide(L)'
;MATETTNLHTENNYIRKFTGVDRFHNAGYFGERVTAATGENWSIKNYDPDDLVLIPFGDGYGWGNFSGGHGSKTAATFFQAAPKARLVQLSKISRARTGKDCYCGLEDDCLPYIEEYGITSVFCSFDMICDKYLAQKYQTVIDGLGTFNMFVAAGNDSSTDYV
;
A
#
# COMPACT_ATOMS: atom_id res chain seq x y z
N MET A 1 -17.81 -1.46 24.46
CA MET A 1 -16.59 -2.30 24.30
C MET A 1 -16.17 -2.16 22.85
N ALA A 2 -14.98 -1.62 22.59
CA ALA A 2 -14.49 -1.40 21.23
C ALA A 2 -14.13 -2.76 20.63
N THR A 3 -14.72 -3.09 19.49
CA THR A 3 -14.40 -4.29 18.72
C THR A 3 -12.96 -4.18 18.21
N GLU A 4 -12.08 -5.07 18.69
CA GLU A 4 -10.75 -5.25 18.10
C GLU A 4 -10.92 -6.02 16.79
N THR A 5 -10.63 -5.36 15.67
CA THR A 5 -10.64 -6.00 14.33
C THR A 5 -9.24 -6.16 13.73
N THR A 6 -8.18 -5.99 14.55
CA THR A 6 -6.85 -6.58 14.33
C THR A 6 -6.06 -6.44 15.64
N ASN A 7 -5.43 -7.53 16.10
CA ASN A 7 -4.66 -7.50 17.36
C ASN A 7 -3.42 -6.61 17.22
N LEU A 8 -3.32 -5.57 18.05
CA LEU A 8 -2.12 -4.75 18.11
C LEU A 8 -1.01 -5.51 18.84
N HIS A 9 0.07 -5.77 18.12
CA HIS A 9 1.24 -6.49 18.62
C HIS A 9 1.97 -5.64 19.67
N THR A 10 2.14 -6.15 20.89
CA THR A 10 2.76 -5.41 22.00
C THR A 10 4.21 -5.05 21.69
N GLU A 11 4.91 -5.93 20.96
CA GLU A 11 6.26 -5.73 20.44
C GLU A 11 6.40 -4.48 19.55
N ASN A 12 5.31 -4.05 18.89
CA ASN A 12 5.30 -2.86 18.04
C ASN A 12 4.97 -1.56 18.79
N ASN A 13 4.79 -1.61 20.13
CA ASN A 13 4.52 -0.41 20.93
C ASN A 13 5.59 0.67 20.78
N TYR A 14 6.87 0.27 20.77
CA TYR A 14 7.97 1.22 20.59
C TYR A 14 7.89 1.93 19.24
N ILE A 15 7.61 1.18 18.17
CA ILE A 15 7.48 1.74 16.81
C ILE A 15 6.32 2.72 16.75
N ARG A 16 5.14 2.35 17.29
CA ARG A 16 3.99 3.26 17.35
C ARG A 16 4.27 4.55 18.11
N LYS A 17 5.06 4.48 19.18
CA LYS A 17 5.49 5.66 19.94
C LYS A 17 6.51 6.51 19.16
N PHE A 18 7.47 5.86 18.49
CA PHE A 18 8.48 6.52 17.69
C PHE A 18 7.88 7.28 16.50
N THR A 19 6.92 6.68 15.80
CA THR A 19 6.22 7.30 14.66
C THR A 19 5.10 8.25 15.07
N GLY A 20 4.68 8.23 16.35
CA GLY A 20 3.59 9.05 16.87
C GLY A 20 2.18 8.50 16.58
N VAL A 21 2.08 7.29 16.01
CA VAL A 21 0.81 6.56 15.82
C VAL A 21 0.07 6.38 17.15
N ASP A 22 0.80 6.17 18.24
CA ASP A 22 0.22 6.03 19.58
C ASP A 22 -0.65 7.23 19.99
N ARG A 23 -0.31 8.45 19.56
CA ARG A 23 -1.11 9.66 19.83
C ARG A 23 -2.47 9.60 19.15
N PHE A 24 -2.53 9.08 17.93
CA PHE A 24 -3.79 8.92 17.20
C PHE A 24 -4.65 7.82 17.83
N HIS A 25 -4.04 6.69 18.20
CA HIS A 25 -4.74 5.59 18.89
C HIS A 25 -5.28 6.03 20.25
N ASN A 26 -4.50 6.80 21.04
CA ASN A 26 -4.92 7.35 22.32
C ASN A 26 -6.07 8.37 22.18
N ALA A 27 -6.17 9.04 21.03
CA ALA A 27 -7.28 9.92 20.69
C ALA A 27 -8.49 9.18 20.07
N GLY A 28 -8.41 7.85 19.94
CA GLY A 28 -9.50 7.00 19.43
C GLY A 28 -9.56 6.87 17.91
N TYR A 29 -8.51 7.28 17.18
CA TYR A 29 -8.45 7.16 15.72
C TYR A 29 -7.73 5.87 15.30
N PHE A 30 -8.45 4.96 14.66
CA PHE A 30 -7.93 3.66 14.22
C PHE A 30 -8.10 3.40 12.72
N GLY A 31 -8.62 4.37 11.97
CA GLY A 31 -8.75 4.33 10.52
C GLY A 31 -10.12 3.89 10.00
N GLU A 32 -11.18 3.87 10.83
CA GLU A 32 -12.53 3.37 10.47
C GLU A 32 -13.17 3.99 9.22
N ARG A 33 -12.66 5.12 8.73
CA ARG A 33 -13.16 5.83 7.54
C ARG A 33 -12.11 6.01 6.46
N VAL A 34 -10.99 5.30 6.59
CA VAL A 34 -9.88 5.34 5.65
C VAL A 34 -9.96 4.13 4.74
N THR A 35 -9.98 4.38 3.43
CA THR A 35 -9.65 3.39 2.42
C THR A 35 -8.27 3.73 1.87
N ALA A 36 -7.34 2.81 2.04
CA ALA A 36 -5.99 2.87 1.47
C ALA A 36 -5.78 1.69 0.51
N ALA A 37 -4.72 1.77 -0.27
CA ALA A 37 -4.27 0.70 -1.15
C ALA A 37 -2.83 0.28 -0.85
N THR A 38 -2.49 -0.90 -1.32
CA THR A 38 -1.12 -1.38 -1.45
C THR A 38 -0.86 -1.77 -2.89
N GLY A 39 0.33 -1.43 -3.40
CA GLY A 39 0.78 -1.89 -4.71
C GLY A 39 1.25 -3.35 -4.69
N GLU A 40 1.41 -3.94 -3.51
CA GLU A 40 1.79 -5.33 -3.31
C GLU A 40 0.59 -6.27 -3.44
N ASN A 41 0.89 -7.56 -3.60
CA ASN A 41 -0.10 -8.64 -3.57
C ASN A 41 0.34 -9.69 -2.55
N TRP A 42 -0.62 -10.25 -1.82
CA TRP A 42 -0.41 -11.48 -1.06
C TRP A 42 -1.68 -12.33 -1.09
N SER A 43 -1.52 -13.64 -0.94
CA SER A 43 -2.66 -14.51 -0.74
C SER A 43 -3.23 -14.31 0.65
N ILE A 44 -4.53 -14.09 0.77
CA ILE A 44 -5.20 -13.85 2.07
C ILE A 44 -4.94 -14.99 3.07
N LYS A 45 -4.68 -16.22 2.58
CA LYS A 45 -4.30 -17.38 3.40
C LYS A 45 -3.02 -17.18 4.23
N ASN A 46 -2.15 -16.25 3.81
CA ASN A 46 -0.90 -15.96 4.49
C ASN A 46 -1.03 -14.84 5.53
N TYR A 47 -2.09 -14.02 5.44
CA TYR A 47 -2.43 -12.97 6.39
C TYR A 47 -3.84 -12.47 6.08
N ASP A 48 -4.76 -12.70 7.02
CA ASP A 48 -6.18 -12.40 6.87
C ASP A 48 -6.59 -11.41 7.97
N PRO A 49 -6.72 -10.10 7.65
CA PRO A 49 -7.26 -9.11 8.57
C PRO A 49 -8.78 -9.00 8.40
N ASP A 50 -9.45 -10.15 8.25
CA ASP A 50 -10.89 -10.32 8.07
C ASP A 50 -11.42 -9.57 6.83
N ASP A 51 -12.64 -9.03 6.92
CA ASP A 51 -13.35 -8.34 5.83
C ASP A 51 -12.76 -6.94 5.49
N LEU A 52 -11.58 -6.60 6.00
CA LEU A 52 -10.94 -5.30 5.78
C LEU A 52 -10.16 -5.23 4.46
N VAL A 53 -9.99 -6.35 3.74
CA VAL A 53 -9.22 -6.41 2.48
C VAL A 53 -10.12 -6.55 1.26
N LEU A 54 -9.86 -5.73 0.24
CA LEU A 54 -10.44 -5.90 -1.10
C LEU A 54 -9.35 -6.35 -2.08
N ILE A 55 -9.65 -7.36 -2.90
CA ILE A 55 -8.69 -7.95 -3.85
C ILE A 55 -9.27 -7.89 -5.28
N PRO A 56 -9.31 -6.70 -5.91
CA PRO A 56 -10.01 -6.50 -7.18
C PRO A 56 -9.42 -7.30 -8.35
N PHE A 57 -8.13 -7.65 -8.27
CA PHE A 57 -7.41 -8.39 -9.32
C PHE A 57 -7.30 -9.90 -9.05
N GLY A 58 -8.04 -10.41 -8.06
CA GLY A 58 -8.00 -11.81 -7.62
C GLY A 58 -6.87 -12.12 -6.62
N ASP A 59 -7.08 -13.18 -5.84
CA ASP A 59 -6.12 -13.65 -4.84
C ASP A 59 -4.79 -14.03 -5.52
N GLY A 60 -3.73 -13.31 -5.18
CA GLY A 60 -2.44 -13.52 -5.83
C GLY A 60 -1.53 -14.41 -5.00
N TYR A 61 -1.01 -15.45 -5.64
CA TYR A 61 0.28 -16.01 -5.22
C TYR A 61 1.32 -14.92 -5.52
N GLY A 62 1.89 -14.31 -4.47
CA GLY A 62 2.81 -13.17 -4.59
C GLY A 62 3.80 -13.31 -5.75
N TRP A 63 4.05 -12.23 -6.49
CA TRP A 63 4.91 -12.24 -7.67
C TRP A 63 6.36 -12.64 -7.33
N GLY A 64 6.93 -13.59 -8.08
CA GLY A 64 8.37 -13.90 -8.08
C GLY A 64 8.93 -14.46 -6.75
N ASN A 65 10.25 -14.50 -6.61
CA ASN A 65 10.98 -14.96 -5.41
C ASN A 65 10.63 -14.20 -4.09
N PHE A 66 9.58 -13.36 -4.07
CA PHE A 66 8.93 -12.79 -2.89
C PHE A 66 7.93 -13.75 -2.23
N SER A 67 8.06 -15.05 -2.48
CA SER A 67 7.33 -16.16 -1.84
C SER A 67 7.48 -16.24 -0.31
N GLY A 68 8.23 -15.32 0.31
CA GLY A 68 8.49 -15.22 1.76
C GLY A 68 7.58 -14.27 2.56
N GLY A 69 6.42 -13.88 2.03
CA GLY A 69 5.43 -13.07 2.75
C GLY A 69 5.76 -11.58 2.83
N HIS A 70 6.39 -11.01 1.80
CA HIS A 70 6.68 -9.57 1.77
C HIS A 70 5.39 -8.73 1.84
N GLY A 71 4.45 -8.95 0.91
CA GLY A 71 3.18 -8.22 0.89
C GLY A 71 2.35 -8.41 2.16
N SER A 72 2.37 -9.61 2.76
CA SER A 72 1.69 -9.83 4.04
C SER A 72 2.34 -9.09 5.20
N LYS A 73 3.67 -8.94 5.22
CA LYS A 73 4.39 -8.16 6.24
C LYS A 73 4.14 -6.66 6.12
N THR A 74 4.09 -6.13 4.88
CA THR A 74 3.80 -4.71 4.66
C THR A 74 2.34 -4.41 5.00
N ALA A 75 1.41 -5.29 4.62
CA ALA A 75 0.02 -5.22 5.05
C ALA A 75 -0.12 -5.29 6.59
N ALA A 76 0.55 -6.26 7.25
CA ALA A 76 0.53 -6.36 8.71
C ALA A 76 1.04 -5.07 9.37
N THR A 77 2.10 -4.46 8.83
CA THR A 77 2.62 -3.17 9.32
C THR A 77 1.59 -2.06 9.18
N PHE A 78 0.88 -1.98 8.06
CA PHE A 78 -0.21 -1.04 7.85
C PHE A 78 -1.30 -1.19 8.93
N PHE A 79 -1.75 -2.42 9.21
CA PHE A 79 -2.77 -2.65 10.23
C PHE A 79 -2.28 -2.40 11.67
N GLN A 80 -0.97 -2.38 11.92
CA GLN A 80 -0.45 -1.89 13.20
C GLN A 80 -0.58 -0.37 13.36
N ALA A 81 -0.74 0.37 12.27
CA ALA A 81 -0.98 1.81 12.28
C ALA A 81 -2.47 2.16 12.16
N ALA A 82 -3.21 1.48 11.29
CA ALA A 82 -4.62 1.73 11.01
C ALA A 82 -5.44 0.42 11.04
N PRO A 83 -5.65 -0.19 12.22
CA PRO A 83 -6.25 -1.53 12.36
C PRO A 83 -7.71 -1.63 11.90
N LYS A 84 -8.38 -0.50 11.62
CA LYS A 84 -9.76 -0.51 11.14
C LYS A 84 -9.94 0.16 9.79
N ALA A 85 -8.84 0.46 9.10
CA ALA A 85 -8.89 0.94 7.73
C ALA A 85 -9.18 -0.22 6.76
N ARG A 86 -9.78 0.12 5.63
CA ARG A 86 -9.91 -0.81 4.49
C ARG A 86 -8.64 -0.75 3.66
N LEU A 87 -8.15 -1.90 3.21
CA LEU A 87 -6.97 -2.02 2.38
C LEU A 87 -7.30 -2.70 1.05
N VAL A 88 -7.00 -2.03 -0.06
CA VAL A 88 -7.24 -2.54 -1.42
C VAL A 88 -5.93 -3.03 -2.04
N GLN A 89 -5.88 -4.27 -2.53
CA GLN A 89 -4.71 -4.82 -3.22
C GLN A 89 -4.66 -4.38 -4.70
N LEU A 90 -4.03 -3.25 -4.97
CA LEU A 90 -3.86 -2.71 -6.32
C LEU A 90 -2.58 -3.23 -6.99
N SER A 91 -2.46 -4.57 -7.04
CA SER A 91 -1.22 -5.25 -7.44
C SER A 91 -0.71 -4.96 -8.86
N LYS A 92 -1.55 -4.41 -9.73
CA LYS A 92 -1.14 -3.99 -11.09
C LYS A 92 -0.20 -2.79 -11.09
N ILE A 93 -0.17 -2.00 -10.01
CA ILE A 93 0.82 -0.93 -9.80
C ILE A 93 2.25 -1.48 -9.92
N SER A 94 2.51 -2.69 -9.40
CA SER A 94 3.84 -3.33 -9.46
C SER A 94 4.25 -3.86 -10.84
N ARG A 95 3.36 -3.85 -11.84
CA ARG A 95 3.63 -4.38 -13.19
C ARG A 95 4.16 -3.35 -14.18
N ALA A 96 4.41 -2.12 -13.72
CA ALA A 96 4.91 -1.05 -14.54
C ALA A 96 6.21 -1.41 -15.29
N ARG A 97 6.37 -0.88 -16.51
CA ARG A 97 7.53 -1.14 -17.40
C ARG A 97 8.44 0.10 -17.46
N THR A 98 9.68 -0.06 -17.93
CA THR A 98 10.60 1.05 -18.22
C THR A 98 10.35 1.62 -19.64
N GLY A 99 10.71 2.89 -19.89
CA GLY A 99 10.69 3.57 -21.19
C GLY A 99 9.61 4.65 -21.35
N LYS A 100 9.72 5.50 -22.38
CA LYS A 100 8.75 6.58 -22.66
C LYS A 100 7.33 6.07 -22.95
N ASP A 101 7.23 4.93 -23.63
CA ASP A 101 5.96 4.29 -24.01
C ASP A 101 5.55 3.20 -23.00
N CYS A 102 6.11 3.22 -21.79
CA CYS A 102 5.86 2.18 -20.80
C CYS A 102 4.41 2.11 -20.34
N TYR A 103 4.02 0.89 -19.96
CA TYR A 103 2.76 0.59 -19.28
C TYR A 103 2.75 1.17 -17.86
N CYS A 104 1.66 1.86 -17.51
CA CYS A 104 1.43 2.49 -16.22
C CYS A 104 0.24 1.80 -15.55
N GLY A 105 0.50 0.80 -14.71
CA GLY A 105 -0.58 0.05 -14.07
C GLY A 105 -1.49 0.89 -13.17
N LEU A 106 -1.02 2.05 -12.70
CA LEU A 106 -1.84 3.01 -11.96
C LEU A 106 -2.94 3.61 -12.84
N GLU A 107 -2.59 4.08 -14.04
CA GLU A 107 -3.51 4.67 -15.01
C GLU A 107 -4.42 3.61 -15.64
N ASP A 108 -3.80 2.55 -16.17
CA ASP A 108 -4.46 1.60 -17.07
C ASP A 108 -5.41 0.64 -16.35
N ASP A 109 -5.06 0.23 -15.12
CA ASP A 109 -5.79 -0.80 -14.37
C ASP A 109 -6.39 -0.32 -13.05
N CYS A 110 -5.72 0.61 -12.35
CA CYS A 110 -6.05 0.91 -10.95
C CYS A 110 -6.94 2.14 -10.75
N LEU A 111 -6.91 3.09 -11.68
CA LEU A 111 -7.66 4.35 -11.59
C LEU A 111 -9.16 4.14 -11.31
N PRO A 112 -9.88 3.21 -11.98
CA PRO A 112 -11.30 3.00 -11.70
C PRO A 112 -11.58 2.58 -10.25
N TYR A 113 -10.72 1.74 -9.66
CA TYR A 113 -10.88 1.29 -8.28
C TYR A 113 -10.52 2.38 -7.27
N ILE A 114 -9.57 3.25 -7.60
CA ILE A 114 -9.22 4.42 -6.78
C ILE A 114 -10.42 5.35 -6.66
N GLU A 115 -11.08 5.64 -7.78
CA GLU A 115 -12.27 6.47 -7.84
C GLU A 115 -13.47 5.80 -7.17
N GLU A 116 -13.75 4.53 -7.50
CA GLU A 116 -14.89 3.76 -6.98
C GLU A 116 -14.85 3.62 -5.45
N TYR A 117 -13.68 3.32 -4.88
CA TYR A 117 -13.53 3.08 -3.45
C TYR A 117 -13.07 4.30 -2.64
N GLY A 118 -12.91 5.46 -3.30
CA GLY A 118 -12.44 6.69 -2.66
C GLY A 118 -11.08 6.50 -1.99
N ILE A 119 -10.16 5.80 -2.66
CA ILE A 119 -8.83 5.50 -2.12
C ILE A 119 -8.05 6.80 -2.05
N THR A 120 -7.54 7.14 -0.87
CA THR A 120 -6.82 8.41 -0.63
C THR A 120 -5.31 8.24 -0.62
N SER A 121 -4.84 7.01 -0.46
CA SER A 121 -3.42 6.71 -0.38
C SER A 121 -3.10 5.31 -0.87
N VAL A 122 -1.92 5.14 -1.45
CA VAL A 122 -1.32 3.85 -1.74
C VAL A 122 0.11 3.80 -1.20
N PHE A 123 0.51 2.69 -0.59
CA PHE A 123 1.91 2.42 -0.30
C PHE A 123 2.45 1.33 -1.24
N CYS A 124 3.73 1.44 -1.59
CA CYS A 124 4.45 0.54 -2.47
C CYS A 124 5.84 0.25 -1.90
N SER A 125 6.02 -0.92 -1.31
CA SER A 125 7.31 -1.36 -0.75
C SER A 125 8.17 -2.08 -1.80
N PHE A 126 8.25 -1.49 -2.99
CA PHE A 126 9.11 -1.88 -4.11
C PHE A 126 9.58 -0.61 -4.82
N ASP A 127 10.72 -0.68 -5.49
CA ASP A 127 11.30 0.46 -6.21
C ASP A 127 10.57 0.66 -7.54
N MET A 128 9.87 1.79 -7.68
CA MET A 128 9.19 2.14 -8.93
C MET A 128 10.04 3.00 -9.87
N ILE A 129 11.31 3.26 -9.52
CA ILE A 129 12.03 4.43 -9.99
C ILE A 129 13.35 4.06 -10.69
N CYS A 130 13.36 2.99 -11.48
CA CYS A 130 14.48 2.82 -12.42
C CYS A 130 14.32 3.66 -13.70
N ASP A 131 13.17 4.32 -13.91
CA ASP A 131 12.89 5.07 -15.14
C ASP A 131 12.13 6.39 -14.91
N LYS A 132 12.74 7.51 -15.34
CA LYS A 132 12.19 8.88 -15.23
C LYS A 132 10.86 9.08 -15.97
N TYR A 133 10.63 8.38 -17.07
CA TYR A 133 9.39 8.54 -17.85
C TYR A 133 8.23 7.87 -17.15
N LEU A 134 8.48 6.72 -16.51
CA LEU A 134 7.47 6.06 -15.69
C LEU A 134 7.10 6.93 -14.48
N ALA A 135 8.09 7.50 -13.80
CA ALA A 135 7.87 8.42 -12.68
C ALA A 135 6.99 9.62 -13.09
N GLN A 136 7.24 10.22 -14.25
CA GLN A 136 6.43 11.32 -14.79
C GLN A 136 4.98 10.93 -15.08
N LYS A 137 4.75 9.72 -15.63
CA LYS A 137 3.39 9.23 -15.87
C LYS A 137 2.63 9.04 -14.57
N TYR A 138 3.26 8.41 -13.57
CA TYR A 138 2.68 8.25 -12.24
C TYR A 138 2.34 9.60 -11.61
N GLN A 139 3.27 10.56 -11.66
CA GLN A 139 3.04 11.90 -11.13
C GLN A 139 1.84 12.59 -11.81
N THR A 140 1.72 12.46 -13.14
CA THR A 140 0.59 13.04 -13.89
C THR A 140 -0.75 12.47 -13.42
N VAL A 141 -0.82 11.15 -13.19
CA VAL A 141 -2.05 10.51 -12.69
C VAL A 141 -2.35 10.93 -11.25
N ILE A 142 -1.33 10.98 -10.39
CA ILE A 142 -1.46 11.41 -8.99
C ILE A 142 -1.96 12.86 -8.91
N ASP A 143 -1.37 13.76 -9.69
CA ASP A 143 -1.78 15.17 -9.75
C ASP A 143 -3.23 15.32 -10.25
N GLY A 144 -3.64 14.49 -11.21
CA GLY A 144 -5.02 14.45 -11.71
C GLY A 144 -6.05 14.03 -10.67
N LEU A 145 -5.66 13.20 -9.69
CA LEU A 145 -6.54 12.74 -8.60
C LEU A 145 -6.68 13.75 -7.47
N GLY A 146 -5.75 14.70 -7.34
CA GLY A 146 -5.79 15.87 -6.44
C GLY A 146 -5.71 15.62 -4.93
N THR A 147 -6.24 14.50 -4.44
CA THR A 147 -6.25 14.11 -3.00
C THR A 147 -5.54 12.79 -2.73
N PHE A 148 -5.08 12.13 -3.78
CA PHE A 148 -4.42 10.84 -3.73
C PHE A 148 -2.94 11.01 -3.43
N ASN A 149 -2.41 10.18 -2.51
CA ASN A 149 -1.00 10.18 -2.17
C ASN A 149 -0.38 8.81 -2.43
N MET A 150 0.80 8.80 -3.06
CA MET A 150 1.56 7.59 -3.28
C MET A 150 2.84 7.60 -2.45
N PHE A 151 3.02 6.56 -1.63
CA PHE A 151 4.19 6.38 -0.78
C PHE A 151 5.03 5.23 -1.33
N VAL A 152 6.30 5.50 -1.69
CA VAL A 152 7.20 4.53 -2.31
C VAL A 152 8.42 4.32 -1.42
N ALA A 153 8.89 3.07 -1.29
CA ALA A 153 10.14 2.78 -0.60
C ALA A 153 11.34 3.39 -1.36
N ALA A 154 12.30 3.96 -0.62
CA ALA A 154 13.47 4.63 -1.19
C ALA A 154 14.48 3.70 -1.90
N GLY A 155 14.30 2.39 -1.83
CA GLY A 155 15.27 1.41 -2.31
C GLY A 155 16.30 1.00 -1.24
N ASN A 156 17.01 -0.09 -1.49
CA ASN A 156 17.98 -0.71 -0.57
C ASN A 156 19.33 -1.04 -1.24
N ASP A 157 19.58 -0.52 -2.44
CA ASP A 157 20.78 -0.80 -3.25
C ASP A 157 21.93 0.18 -2.96
N SER A 158 21.75 1.10 -1.99
CA SER A 158 22.68 2.19 -1.64
C SER A 158 22.93 3.20 -2.77
N SER A 159 22.11 3.17 -3.83
CA SER A 159 22.18 4.12 -4.93
C SER A 159 21.52 5.44 -4.56
N THR A 160 22.09 6.53 -5.09
CA THR A 160 21.50 7.87 -5.05
C THR A 160 20.81 8.24 -6.36
N ASP A 161 20.76 7.31 -7.32
CA ASP A 161 20.36 7.59 -8.71
C ASP A 161 18.85 7.46 -8.94
N TYR A 162 18.06 7.21 -7.88
CA TYR A 162 16.61 7.21 -7.94
C TYR A 162 16.08 8.65 -7.98
N VAL A 163 15.39 9.00 -9.07
CA VAL A 163 14.89 10.35 -9.38
C VAL A 163 13.41 10.50 -9.03
#